data_AF-A0A5N0GE84-F1
#
_entry.id   AF-A0A5N0GE84-F1
#
_cell.length_a   1.000
_cell.length_b   1.000
_cell.length_c   1.000
_cell.angle_alpha   90.00
_cell.angle_beta   90.00
_cell.angle_gamma   90.00
#
_symmetry.space_group_name_H-M   'P 1'
#
loop_
_entity.id
_entity.type
_entity.pdbx_description
1 polymer ?
#
loop_
_entity_poly.entity_id
_entity_poly.type
_entity_poly.pdbx_seq_one_letter_code
_entity_poly.pdbx_strand_id
1 'polypeptide(L)'
;ATGVLHDPYTNATIDFQRGAKIGASVQIDHIVPLSYGWDEGAWDWPQEKRVRFANDPANLLAVAGQANEDKGDKPPALWMPPNTAFHCQYAMQFIAVLRGYSLPVDAPSATVLREAADTCPKS
;
A
#
# COMPACT_ATOMS: atom_id res chain seq x y z
N ALA A 1 -17.87 7.13 -17.80
CA ALA A 1 -17.18 5.85 -17.61
C ALA A 1 -17.56 5.28 -16.26
N THR A 2 -17.89 3.99 -16.21
CA THR A 2 -18.27 3.26 -14.99
C THR A 2 -17.40 2.00 -14.88
N GLY A 3 -17.31 1.43 -13.69
CA GLY A 3 -16.54 0.22 -13.39
C GLY A 3 -16.87 -0.28 -11.99
N VAL A 4 -16.23 -1.36 -11.58
CA VAL A 4 -16.38 -1.94 -10.24
C VAL A 4 -14.99 -2.14 -9.67
N LEU A 5 -14.77 -1.67 -8.45
CA LEU A 5 -13.59 -2.00 -7.65
C LEU A 5 -13.97 -3.10 -6.67
N HIS A 6 -13.27 -4.23 -6.74
CA HIS A 6 -13.22 -5.18 -5.63
C HIS A 6 -12.07 -4.75 -4.73
N ASP A 7 -12.40 -4.05 -3.65
CA ASP A 7 -11.42 -3.37 -2.82
C ASP A 7 -10.58 -4.39 -2.04
N PRO A 8 -9.26 -4.44 -2.25
CA PRO A 8 -8.41 -5.40 -1.55
C PRO A 8 -8.31 -5.11 -0.06
N TYR A 9 -8.45 -3.85 0.38
CA TYR A 9 -8.28 -3.49 1.79
C TYR A 9 -9.43 -3.91 2.67
N THR A 10 -10.67 -3.84 2.18
CA THR A 10 -11.88 -4.08 2.96
C THR A 10 -12.70 -5.27 2.48
N ASN A 11 -12.35 -5.87 1.34
CA ASN A 11 -13.15 -6.87 0.61
C ASN A 11 -14.52 -6.34 0.14
N ALA A 12 -14.74 -5.02 0.21
CA ALA A 12 -15.97 -4.40 -0.29
C ALA A 12 -15.98 -4.36 -1.82
N THR A 13 -17.17 -4.37 -2.41
CA THR A 13 -17.36 -4.07 -3.82
C THR A 13 -17.88 -2.64 -3.94
N ILE A 14 -17.17 -1.80 -4.68
CA ILE A 14 -17.46 -0.38 -4.85
C ILE A 14 -17.78 -0.11 -6.31
N ASP A 15 -19.00 0.35 -6.57
CA ASP A 15 -19.40 0.82 -7.88
C ASP A 15 -18.68 2.14 -8.19
N PHE A 16 -17.76 2.08 -9.16
CA PHE A 16 -17.07 3.25 -9.65
C PHE A 16 -17.89 3.90 -10.77
N GLN A 17 -18.27 5.15 -10.57
CA GLN A 17 -18.66 6.03 -11.68
C GLN A 17 -17.57 7.09 -11.83
N ARG A 18 -17.49 7.83 -12.93
CA ARG A 18 -16.54 8.95 -13.06
C ARG A 18 -17.28 10.28 -12.82
N GLY A 19 -16.82 11.10 -11.86
CA GLY A 19 -17.56 12.31 -11.43
C GLY A 19 -16.97 13.00 -10.19
N ALA A 20 -17.49 14.18 -9.84
CA ALA A 20 -16.88 15.11 -8.88
C ALA A 20 -16.85 14.64 -7.41
N LYS A 21 -17.70 13.68 -7.01
CA LYS A 21 -17.76 13.17 -5.62
C LYS A 21 -16.98 11.86 -5.40
N ILE A 22 -16.24 11.41 -6.42
CA ILE A 22 -15.80 10.01 -6.53
C ILE A 22 -14.36 9.81 -6.08
N GLY A 23 -13.52 10.86 -6.08
CA GLY A 23 -12.20 10.82 -5.46
C GLY A 23 -12.23 10.50 -3.96
N ALA A 24 -13.40 10.58 -3.31
CA ALA A 24 -13.59 10.15 -1.93
C ALA A 24 -13.87 8.64 -1.79
N SER A 25 -14.45 7.98 -2.79
CA SER A 25 -14.87 6.57 -2.69
C SER A 25 -13.78 5.60 -3.10
N VAL A 26 -13.03 5.94 -4.15
CA VAL A 26 -11.88 5.16 -4.64
C VAL A 26 -10.68 6.10 -4.75
N GLN A 27 -9.56 5.70 -4.15
CA GLN A 27 -8.30 6.44 -4.16
C GLN A 27 -7.18 5.52 -4.63
N ILE A 28 -6.10 6.12 -5.15
CA ILE A 28 -4.84 5.41 -5.39
C ILE A 28 -3.99 5.59 -4.14
N ASP A 29 -3.70 4.49 -3.46
CA ASP A 29 -2.81 4.45 -2.31
C ASP A 29 -1.38 4.07 -2.73
N HIS A 30 -0.42 4.55 -1.94
CA HIS A 30 0.95 4.06 -1.93
C HIS A 30 1.09 2.93 -0.90
N ILE A 31 1.34 1.70 -1.34
CA ILE A 31 1.53 0.55 -0.44
C ILE A 31 2.60 0.85 0.60
N VAL A 32 3.76 1.34 0.15
CA VAL A 32 4.79 1.96 0.98
C VAL A 32 4.55 3.48 0.97
N PRO A 33 4.09 4.08 2.08
CA PRO A 33 3.87 5.52 2.17
C PRO A 33 5.12 6.32 1.80
N LEU A 34 4.93 7.47 1.15
CA LEU A 34 6.05 8.31 0.73
C LEU A 34 6.85 8.86 1.92
N SER A 35 6.18 9.21 3.01
CA SER A 35 6.83 9.65 4.27
C SER A 35 7.59 8.51 4.93
N TYR A 36 7.04 7.29 4.97
CA TYR A 36 7.78 6.12 5.44
C TYR A 36 9.06 5.90 4.63
N GLY A 37 8.97 5.92 3.30
CA GLY A 37 10.14 5.80 2.44
C GLY A 37 11.17 6.92 2.69
N TRP A 38 10.70 8.14 2.96
CA TRP A 38 11.55 9.27 3.33
C TRP A 38 12.32 8.99 4.62
N ASP A 39 11.64 8.56 5.67
CA ASP A 39 12.22 8.25 6.98
C ASP A 39 13.24 7.10 6.89
N GLU A 40 12.98 6.11 6.03
CA GLU A 40 13.87 4.96 5.79
C GLU A 40 15.03 5.26 4.79
N GLY A 41 15.21 6.51 4.37
CA GLY A 41 16.41 6.95 3.64
C GLY A 41 16.18 7.44 2.21
N ALA A 42 14.93 7.55 1.74
CA ALA A 42 14.65 8.16 0.43
C ALA A 42 14.97 9.66 0.39
N TRP A 43 15.17 10.30 1.54
CA TRP A 43 15.57 11.71 1.63
C TRP A 43 16.90 12.02 0.93
N ASP A 44 17.82 11.05 0.91
CA ASP A 44 19.15 11.19 0.29
C ASP A 44 19.14 10.86 -1.21
N TRP A 45 17.98 10.47 -1.76
CA TRP A 45 17.90 10.12 -3.16
C TRP A 45 17.85 11.34 -4.08
N PRO A 46 18.44 11.22 -5.29
CA PRO A 46 18.15 12.12 -6.39
C PRO A 46 16.65 12.24 -6.64
N GLN A 47 16.21 13.42 -7.07
CA GLN A 47 14.80 13.70 -7.33
C GLN A 47 14.18 12.69 -8.30
N GLU A 48 14.91 12.28 -9.36
CA GLU A 48 14.38 11.32 -10.33
C GLU A 48 14.08 9.95 -9.70
N LYS A 49 14.85 9.52 -8.69
CA LYS A 49 14.59 8.25 -8.00
C LYS A 49 13.35 8.36 -7.10
N ARG A 50 13.16 9.49 -6.42
CA ARG A 50 11.93 9.75 -5.63
C ARG A 50 10.67 9.81 -6.51
N VAL A 51 10.77 10.44 -7.69
CA VAL A 51 9.67 10.47 -8.67
C VAL A 51 9.35 9.08 -9.18
N ARG A 52 10.35 8.24 -9.48
CA ARG A 52 10.12 6.84 -9.87
C ARG A 52 9.41 6.06 -8.76
N PHE A 53 9.88 6.16 -7.52
CA PHE A 53 9.26 5.52 -6.36
C PHE A 53 7.79 5.92 -6.15
N ALA A 54 7.48 7.21 -6.31
CA ALA A 54 6.12 7.73 -6.14
C ALA A 54 5.16 7.34 -7.27
N ASN A 55 5.67 6.95 -8.43
CA ASN A 55 4.87 6.58 -9.61
C ASN A 55 5.03 5.10 -10.00
N ASP A 56 5.68 4.30 -9.17
CA ASP A 56 5.89 2.89 -9.43
C ASP A 56 4.56 2.12 -9.36
N PRO A 57 4.11 1.46 -10.44
CA PRO A 57 2.89 0.65 -10.38
C PRO A 57 2.92 -0.43 -9.31
N ALA A 58 4.10 -0.95 -8.93
CA ALA A 58 4.23 -1.90 -7.82
C ALA A 58 3.94 -1.25 -6.46
N ASN A 59 4.07 0.07 -6.34
CA ASN A 59 3.75 0.82 -5.14
C ASN A 59 2.35 1.44 -5.17
N LEU A 60 1.60 1.35 -6.27
CA LEU A 60 0.27 1.98 -6.41
C LEU A 60 -0.85 0.96 -6.41
N LEU A 61 -1.88 1.17 -5.59
CA LEU A 61 -3.06 0.30 -5.51
C LEU A 61 -4.35 1.11 -5.44
N ALA A 62 -5.34 0.76 -6.28
CA ALA A 62 -6.68 1.34 -6.17
C ALA A 62 -7.44 0.70 -5.01
N VAL A 63 -7.91 1.52 -4.07
CA VAL A 63 -8.52 1.07 -2.82
C VAL A 63 -9.71 1.95 -2.41
N ALA A 64 -10.50 1.47 -1.46
CA ALA A 64 -11.54 2.25 -0.81
C ALA A 64 -10.94 3.51 -0.16
N GLY A 65 -11.53 4.68 -0.43
CA GLY A 65 -10.99 5.96 0.06
C GLY A 65 -10.91 6.05 1.58
N GLN A 66 -11.95 5.61 2.31
CA GLN A 66 -11.92 5.58 3.77
C GLN A 66 -10.80 4.69 4.31
N ALA A 67 -10.58 3.52 3.72
CA ALA A 67 -9.50 2.62 4.15
C ALA A 67 -8.12 3.24 3.90
N ASN A 68 -7.97 3.99 2.80
CA ASN A 68 -6.77 4.77 2.52
C ASN A 68 -6.55 5.89 3.53
N GLU A 69 -7.61 6.60 3.91
CA GLU A 69 -7.57 7.65 4.92
C GLU A 69 -7.24 7.08 6.32
N ASP A 70 -7.83 5.94 6.68
CA ASP A 70 -7.56 5.23 7.92
C ASP A 70 -6.11 4.76 7.99
N LYS A 71 -5.54 4.30 6.86
CA LYS A 71 -4.12 3.99 6.72
C LYS A 71 -3.27 5.26 6.89
N GLY A 72 -3.46 6.26 6.02
CA GLY A 72 -2.61 7.44 5.95
C GLY A 72 -1.16 7.07 5.65
N ASP A 73 -0.23 7.60 6.44
CA ASP A 73 1.20 7.31 6.36
C ASP A 73 1.68 6.17 7.28
N LYS A 74 0.76 5.46 7.92
CA LYS A 74 1.09 4.42 8.88
C LYS A 74 1.83 3.26 8.20
N PRO A 75 2.93 2.77 8.80
CA PRO A 75 3.58 1.55 8.35
C PRO A 75 2.83 0.30 8.86
N PRO A 76 3.22 -0.91 8.42
CA PRO A 76 2.57 -2.17 8.81
C PRO A 76 2.43 -2.37 10.33
N ALA A 77 3.37 -1.86 11.14
CA ALA A 77 3.28 -1.94 12.59
C ALA A 77 2.07 -1.19 13.20
N LEU A 78 1.56 -0.16 12.51
CA LEU A 78 0.50 0.70 13.00
C LEU A 78 -0.81 0.51 12.25
N TRP A 79 -0.75 -0.03 11.03
CA TRP A 79 -1.94 -0.31 10.24
C TRP A 79 -1.69 -1.47 9.28
N MET A 80 -2.64 -2.39 9.23
CA MET A 80 -2.74 -3.44 8.22
C MET A 80 -4.17 -3.43 7.66
N PRO A 81 -4.39 -3.88 6.42
CA PRO A 81 -5.72 -3.93 5.86
C PRO A 81 -6.69 -4.75 6.72
N PRO A 82 -7.94 -4.30 6.96
CA PRO A 82 -8.91 -5.07 7.72
C PRO A 82 -9.29 -6.40 7.04
N ASN A 83 -9.16 -6.49 5.72
CA ASN A 83 -9.29 -7.74 4.98
C ASN A 83 -8.06 -8.65 5.20
N THR A 84 -8.16 -9.58 6.14
CA THR A 84 -7.07 -10.51 6.47
C THR A 84 -6.69 -11.45 5.33
N ALA A 85 -7.60 -11.75 4.41
CA ALA A 85 -7.29 -12.56 3.23
C ALA A 85 -6.29 -11.87 2.28
N PHE A 86 -6.13 -10.55 2.39
CA PHE A 86 -5.19 -9.77 1.60
C PHE A 86 -3.81 -9.61 2.26
N HIS A 87 -3.61 -10.09 3.51
CA HIS A 87 -2.39 -9.83 4.28
C HIS A 87 -1.12 -10.36 3.60
N CYS A 88 -1.12 -11.59 3.10
CA CYS A 88 0.01 -12.14 2.34
C CYS A 88 0.38 -11.21 1.16
N GLN A 89 -0.60 -10.85 0.34
CA GLN A 89 -0.34 -10.04 -0.86
C GLN A 89 0.16 -8.64 -0.47
N TYR A 90 -0.45 -8.00 0.53
CA TYR A 90 -0.01 -6.72 1.06
C TYR A 90 1.45 -6.78 1.51
N ALA A 91 1.80 -7.78 2.33
CA ALA A 91 3.15 -7.94 2.85
C ALA A 91 4.18 -8.20 1.75
N MET A 92 3.87 -9.10 0.81
CA MET A 92 4.76 -9.40 -0.32
C MET A 92 4.98 -8.18 -1.22
N GLN A 93 3.93 -7.39 -1.46
CA GLN A 93 4.03 -6.17 -2.26
C GLN A 93 4.85 -5.09 -1.55
N PHE A 94 4.61 -4.86 -0.26
CA PHE A 94 5.38 -3.92 0.57
C PHE A 94 6.88 -4.28 0.57
N ILE A 95 7.20 -5.55 0.83
CA ILE A 95 8.59 -6.06 0.81
C ILE A 95 9.21 -5.92 -0.58
N ALA A 96 8.48 -6.25 -1.64
CA ALA A 96 8.98 -6.14 -3.01
C ALA A 96 9.33 -4.70 -3.39
N VAL A 97 8.49 -3.73 -3.01
CA VAL A 97 8.75 -2.31 -3.22
C VAL A 97 10.00 -1.88 -2.45
N LEU A 98 10.07 -2.12 -1.13
CA LEU A 98 11.25 -1.74 -0.35
C LEU A 98 12.54 -2.33 -0.93
N ARG A 99 12.52 -3.62 -1.30
CA ARG A 99 13.65 -4.30 -1.93
C ARG A 99 14.04 -3.67 -3.26
N GLY A 100 13.07 -3.31 -4.11
CA GLY A 100 13.31 -2.69 -5.41
C GLY A 100 14.03 -1.34 -5.31
N TYR A 101 13.84 -0.62 -4.20
CA TYR A 101 14.46 0.69 -3.97
C TYR A 101 15.63 0.68 -2.98
N SER A 102 15.98 -0.49 -2.44
CA SER A 102 16.98 -0.70 -1.40
C SER A 102 16.68 0.09 -0.11
N LEU A 103 15.41 0.18 0.27
CA LEU A 103 14.99 0.72 1.55
C LEU A 103 14.99 -0.37 2.63
N PRO A 104 15.45 -0.06 3.86
CA PRO A 104 15.24 -0.91 5.02
C PRO A 104 13.77 -0.96 5.43
N VAL A 105 13.48 -1.83 6.38
CA VAL A 105 12.19 -1.92 7.07
C VAL A 105 12.45 -1.72 8.57
N ASP A 106 11.62 -0.92 9.21
CA ASP A 106 11.66 -0.75 10.67
C ASP A 106 11.37 -2.07 11.39
N ALA A 107 11.97 -2.27 12.57
CA ALA A 107 11.88 -3.54 13.29
C ALA A 107 10.44 -3.94 13.68
N PRO A 108 9.58 -3.04 14.19
CA PRO A 108 8.17 -3.34 14.42
C PRO A 108 7.43 -3.83 13.16
N SER A 109 7.53 -3.13 12.04
CA SER A 109 6.84 -3.51 10.80
C SER A 109 7.40 -4.80 10.21
N ALA A 110 8.70 -5.06 10.39
CA ALA A 110 9.30 -6.31 9.95
C ALA A 110 8.67 -7.53 10.63
N THR A 111 8.24 -7.43 11.89
CA THR A 111 7.51 -8.50 12.58
C THR A 111 6.13 -8.72 11.95
N VAL A 112 5.35 -7.65 11.79
CA VAL A 112 4.00 -7.72 11.20
C VAL A 112 4.03 -8.24 9.76
N LEU A 113 4.99 -7.79 8.95
CA LEU A 113 5.16 -8.27 7.58
C LEU A 113 5.52 -9.75 7.50
N ARG A 114 6.33 -10.26 8.44
CA ARG A 114 6.63 -11.71 8.51
C ARG A 114 5.39 -12.51 8.87
N GLU A 115 4.65 -12.09 9.90
CA GLU A 115 3.40 -12.76 10.30
C GLU A 115 2.37 -12.76 9.16
N ALA A 116 2.23 -11.65 8.44
CA ALA A 116 1.38 -11.57 7.27
C ALA A 116 1.87 -12.46 6.12
N ALA A 117 3.18 -12.55 5.89
CA ALA A 117 3.75 -13.45 4.88
C ALA A 117 3.55 -14.94 5.22
N ASP A 118 3.46 -15.31 6.50
CA ASP A 118 3.17 -16.69 6.93
C ASP A 118 1.75 -17.15 6.53
N THR A 119 0.86 -16.21 6.19
CA THR A 119 -0.48 -16.51 5.66
C THR A 119 -0.50 -16.86 4.17
N CYS A 120 0.65 -16.77 3.48
CA CYS A 120 0.71 -17.02 2.05
C CYS A 120 0.35 -18.46 1.69
N PRO A 121 -0.31 -18.68 0.52
CA PRO A 121 -0.62 -20.02 0.05
C PRO A 121 0.63 -20.90 -0.01
N LYS A 122 0.56 -22.06 0.63
CA LYS A 122 1.61 -23.07 0.54
C LYS A 122 1.49 -23.76 -0.82
N SER A 123 2.62 -23.86 -1.52
CA SER A 123 2.77 -24.61 -2.78
C SER A 123 2.44 -26.08 -2.64
#